data_AF-A0A3N4Z4G2-F1
#
_entry.id   AF-A0A3N4Z4G2-F1
#
_cell.length_a   1.000
_cell.length_b   1.000
_cell.length_c   1.000
_cell.angle_alpha   90.00
_cell.angle_beta   90.00
_cell.angle_gamma   90.00
#
_symmetry.space_group_name_H-M   'P 1'
#
loop_
_entity.id
_entity.type
_entity.pdbx_description
1 polymer ?
#
loop_
_entity_poly.entity_id
_entity_poly.type
_entity_poly.pdbx_seq_one_letter_code
_entity_poly.pdbx_strand_id
1 'polypeptide(L)'
;MGQVRRLLTALVLTLLVLVAAALVADRVMLARAEARVVDQLDAYLDVSGRPEVTIAGFPFLTQLLAGELGRVDATAPAAGSEGVELRDVEAQARRVTLEEPARVGELEVRGTLDESALQRLVDDQSELDLTLVARADGVVAATEVLGLEVALTVDPVVVGESLRLEVRTVTLGGVEVGAAELAPLLGEDQLTVDLVVPDLPLGLRLASVAAQDGGVRLTLTGSDVVLSER
;
A
#
# COMPACT_ATOMS: atom_id res chain seq x y z
N MET A 1 -17.71 -57.61 -24.62
CA MET A 1 -18.08 -56.27 -24.07
C MET A 1 -17.64 -56.04 -22.62
N GLY A 2 -17.55 -57.05 -21.73
CA GLY A 2 -17.18 -56.85 -20.32
C GLY A 2 -15.70 -56.49 -20.05
N GLN A 3 -14.75 -57.02 -20.82
CA GLN A 3 -13.31 -56.72 -20.65
C GLN A 3 -12.95 -55.30 -21.09
N VAL A 4 -13.51 -54.83 -22.21
CA VAL A 4 -13.32 -53.45 -22.71
C VAL A 4 -13.86 -52.42 -21.70
N ARG A 5 -15.03 -52.68 -21.11
CA ARG A 5 -15.57 -51.83 -20.03
C ARG A 5 -14.64 -51.78 -18.81
N ARG A 6 -14.11 -52.92 -18.35
CA ARG A 6 -13.17 -52.97 -17.21
C ARG A 6 -11.86 -52.23 -17.48
N LEU A 7 -11.30 -52.35 -18.69
CA LEU A 7 -10.09 -51.63 -19.08
C LEU A 7 -10.31 -50.12 -19.17
N LEU A 8 -11.44 -49.70 -19.74
CA LEU A 8 -11.83 -48.28 -19.80
C LEU A 8 -12.05 -47.72 -18.38
N THR A 9 -12.73 -48.45 -17.50
CA THR A 9 -12.92 -48.04 -16.11
C THR A 9 -11.58 -47.92 -15.38
N ALA A 10 -10.67 -48.89 -15.54
CA ALA A 10 -9.34 -48.82 -14.94
C ALA A 10 -8.54 -47.61 -15.45
N LEU A 11 -8.55 -47.35 -16.76
CA LEU A 11 -7.87 -46.20 -17.36
C LEU A 11 -8.42 -44.87 -16.83
N VAL A 12 -9.74 -44.72 -16.78
CA VAL A 12 -10.39 -43.52 -16.25
C VAL A 12 -10.05 -43.32 -14.77
N LEU A 13 -10.08 -44.38 -13.95
CA LEU A 13 -9.69 -44.31 -12.55
C LEU A 13 -8.22 -43.92 -12.38
N THR A 14 -7.31 -44.50 -13.17
CA THR A 14 -5.90 -44.12 -13.16
C THR A 14 -5.72 -42.65 -13.54
N LEU A 15 -6.41 -42.17 -14.58
CA LEU A 15 -6.35 -40.76 -14.98
C LEU A 15 -6.87 -39.84 -13.87
N LEU A 16 -7.98 -40.20 -13.22
CA LEU A 16 -8.52 -39.45 -12.09
C LEU A 16 -7.53 -39.38 -10.91
N VAL A 17 -6.86 -40.48 -10.58
CA VAL A 17 -5.83 -40.51 -9.53
C VAL A 17 -4.64 -39.63 -9.91
N LEU A 18 -4.19 -39.66 -11.16
CA LEU A 18 -3.09 -38.81 -11.64
C LEU A 18 -3.46 -37.33 -11.61
N VAL A 19 -4.67 -36.99 -12.03
CA VAL A 19 -5.19 -35.61 -11.93
C VAL A 19 -5.24 -35.19 -10.47
N ALA A 20 -5.80 -36.02 -9.57
CA ALA A 20 -5.85 -35.71 -8.15
C ALA A 20 -4.44 -35.51 -7.55
N ALA A 21 -3.47 -36.37 -7.89
CA ALA A 21 -2.09 -36.25 -7.45
C ALA A 21 -1.43 -34.97 -7.97
N ALA A 22 -1.67 -34.60 -9.23
CA ALA A 22 -1.18 -33.35 -9.81
C ALA A 22 -1.78 -32.12 -9.10
N LEU A 23 -3.07 -32.14 -8.76
CA LEU A 23 -3.71 -31.07 -8.00
C LEU A 23 -3.13 -30.94 -6.58
N VAL A 24 -2.82 -32.05 -5.91
CA VAL A 24 -2.15 -32.01 -4.60
C VAL A 24 -0.74 -31.43 -4.74
N ALA A 25 0.03 -31.87 -5.73
CA ALA A 25 1.37 -31.35 -5.99
C ALA A 25 1.34 -29.84 -6.27
N ASP A 26 0.36 -29.37 -7.04
CA ASP A 26 0.14 -27.96 -7.33
C ASP A 26 -0.04 -27.12 -6.06
N ARG A 27 -0.92 -27.56 -5.14
CA ARG A 27 -1.15 -26.88 -3.86
C ARG A 27 0.09 -26.85 -2.96
N VAL A 28 0.86 -27.93 -2.95
CA VAL A 28 2.09 -28.00 -2.14
C VAL A 28 3.17 -27.05 -2.70
N MET A 29 3.28 -26.94 -4.03
CA MET A 29 4.25 -26.03 -4.66
C MET A 29 3.84 -24.56 -4.48
N LEU A 30 2.54 -24.27 -4.56
CA LEU A 30 1.98 -22.94 -4.24
C LEU A 30 2.38 -22.50 -2.82
N ALA A 31 2.12 -23.32 -1.81
CA ALA A 31 2.44 -22.99 -0.41
C ALA A 31 3.95 -22.74 -0.18
N ARG A 32 4.82 -23.46 -0.91
CA ARG A 32 6.27 -23.21 -0.86
C ARG A 32 6.67 -21.91 -1.55
N ALA A 33 6.01 -21.57 -2.65
CA ALA A 33 6.26 -20.31 -3.35
C ALA A 33 5.85 -19.11 -2.48
N GLU A 34 4.67 -19.16 -1.85
CA GLU A 34 4.19 -18.14 -0.91
C GLU A 34 5.16 -17.94 0.26
N ALA A 35 5.61 -19.03 0.89
CA ALA A 35 6.62 -18.97 1.96
C ALA A 35 7.95 -18.35 1.49
N ARG A 36 8.37 -18.63 0.26
CA ARG A 36 9.60 -18.05 -0.30
C ARG A 36 9.46 -16.55 -0.56
N VAL A 37 8.28 -16.08 -0.96
CA VAL A 37 8.02 -14.65 -1.11
C VAL A 37 8.03 -13.96 0.26
N VAL A 38 7.47 -14.58 1.30
CA VAL A 38 7.58 -14.09 2.69
C VAL A 38 9.05 -13.91 3.09
N ASP A 39 9.88 -14.94 2.90
CA ASP A 39 11.32 -14.87 3.23
C ASP A 39 12.05 -13.74 2.46
N GLN A 40 11.62 -13.45 1.23
CA GLN A 40 12.19 -12.34 0.44
C GLN A 40 11.73 -10.98 0.97
N LEU A 41 10.45 -10.81 1.30
CA LEU A 41 9.95 -9.54 1.86
C LEU A 41 10.68 -9.19 3.16
N ASP A 42 10.88 -10.16 4.06
CA ASP A 42 11.63 -9.98 5.32
C ASP A 42 13.12 -9.65 5.10
N ALA A 43 13.69 -9.97 3.93
CA ALA A 43 15.08 -9.68 3.60
C ALA A 43 15.28 -8.27 3.02
N TYR A 44 14.26 -7.69 2.37
CA TYR A 44 14.36 -6.39 1.68
C TYR A 44 13.66 -5.25 2.43
N LEU A 45 12.68 -5.56 3.28
CA LEU A 45 11.90 -4.60 4.04
C LEU A 45 12.08 -4.83 5.53
N ASP A 46 11.98 -3.75 6.31
CA ASP A 46 11.88 -3.88 7.77
C ASP A 46 10.42 -4.22 8.11
N VAL A 47 10.09 -5.51 8.11
CA VAL A 47 8.74 -6.02 8.38
C VAL A 47 8.57 -6.30 9.86
N SER A 48 7.62 -5.62 10.50
CA SER A 48 7.22 -5.94 11.87
C SER A 48 6.10 -6.99 11.87
N GLY A 49 6.38 -8.15 12.43
CA GLY A 49 5.45 -9.29 12.47
C GLY A 49 5.76 -10.31 11.37
N ARG A 50 4.80 -11.19 11.06
CA ARG A 50 4.93 -12.14 9.94
C ARG A 50 4.01 -11.67 8.81
N PRO A 51 4.52 -11.38 7.61
CA PRO A 51 3.68 -11.04 6.48
C PRO A 51 2.92 -12.29 5.98
N GLU A 52 1.75 -12.07 5.42
CA GLU A 52 0.96 -13.11 4.74
C GLU A 52 1.02 -12.87 3.23
N VAL A 53 1.25 -13.93 2.46
CA VAL A 53 1.31 -13.86 1.00
C VAL A 53 0.36 -14.88 0.41
N THR A 54 -0.43 -14.45 -0.58
CA THR A 54 -1.31 -15.30 -1.36
C THR A 54 -1.01 -15.13 -2.84
N ILE A 55 -0.71 -16.22 -3.53
CA ILE A 55 -0.57 -16.22 -4.99
C ILE A 55 -1.89 -16.75 -5.58
N ALA A 56 -2.60 -15.88 -6.29
CA ALA A 56 -3.87 -16.25 -6.88
C ALA A 56 -3.71 -17.05 -8.18
N GLY A 57 -4.78 -17.76 -8.55
CA GLY A 57 -4.88 -18.52 -9.78
C GLY A 57 -4.67 -20.02 -9.62
N PHE A 58 -5.30 -20.79 -10.52
CA PHE A 58 -5.34 -22.24 -10.47
C PHE A 58 -5.30 -22.82 -11.89
N PRO A 59 -4.46 -23.82 -12.15
CA PRO A 59 -3.37 -24.32 -11.31
C PRO A 59 -2.22 -23.31 -11.15
N PHE A 60 -1.47 -23.38 -10.05
CA PHE A 60 -0.26 -22.57 -9.85
C PHE A 60 0.86 -23.00 -10.81
N LEU A 61 1.07 -24.31 -10.98
CA LEU A 61 2.14 -24.85 -11.82
C LEU A 61 2.01 -24.44 -13.28
N THR A 62 0.80 -24.22 -13.79
CA THR A 62 0.59 -23.72 -15.16
C THR A 62 1.05 -22.28 -15.31
N GLN A 63 0.85 -21.44 -14.28
CA GLN A 63 1.34 -20.06 -14.26
C GLN A 63 2.87 -20.03 -14.16
N LEU A 64 3.43 -20.85 -13.27
CA LEU A 64 4.88 -21.00 -13.14
C LEU A 64 5.54 -21.44 -14.46
N LEU A 65 4.95 -22.41 -15.17
CA LEU A 65 5.43 -22.84 -16.48
C LEU A 65 5.25 -21.76 -17.57
N ALA A 66 4.26 -20.90 -17.44
CA ALA A 66 4.06 -19.75 -18.33
C ALA A 66 5.03 -18.59 -18.02
N GLY A 67 5.77 -18.64 -16.90
CA GLY A 67 6.72 -17.59 -16.49
C GLY A 67 6.05 -16.33 -15.95
N GLU A 68 4.75 -16.34 -15.68
CA GLU A 68 3.99 -15.19 -15.20
C GLU A 68 2.96 -15.60 -14.14
N LEU A 69 2.90 -14.85 -13.04
CA LEU A 69 1.84 -14.96 -12.02
C LEU A 69 0.79 -13.88 -12.26
N GLY A 70 -0.49 -14.27 -12.30
CA GLY A 70 -1.56 -13.33 -12.59
C GLY A 70 -1.76 -12.28 -11.50
N ARG A 71 -1.78 -12.71 -10.23
CA ARG A 71 -1.90 -11.83 -9.06
C ARG A 71 -1.20 -12.41 -7.84
N VAL A 72 -0.49 -11.56 -7.12
CA VAL A 72 0.10 -11.84 -5.81
C VAL A 72 -0.39 -10.77 -4.84
N ASP A 73 -1.00 -11.18 -3.75
CA ASP A 73 -1.46 -10.31 -2.67
C ASP A 73 -0.56 -10.55 -1.45
N ALA A 74 -0.12 -9.49 -0.79
CA ALA A 74 0.69 -9.55 0.42
C ALA A 74 0.13 -8.59 1.47
N THR A 75 0.16 -8.99 2.74
CA THR A 75 -0.23 -8.14 3.87
C THR A 75 0.81 -8.21 4.97
N ALA A 76 1.01 -7.10 5.70
CA ALA A 76 1.93 -7.03 6.83
C ALA A 76 1.41 -6.07 7.91
N PRO A 77 1.59 -6.37 9.20
CA PRO A 77 1.20 -5.46 10.30
C PRO A 77 1.95 -4.13 10.24
N ALA A 78 3.25 -4.15 9.93
CA ALA A 78 3.99 -2.97 9.53
C ALA A 78 5.11 -3.34 8.56
N ALA A 79 5.43 -2.43 7.65
CA ALA A 79 6.61 -2.52 6.80
C ALA A 79 7.24 -1.14 6.63
N GLY A 80 8.57 -1.10 6.78
CA GLY A 80 9.36 0.12 6.65
C GLY A 80 10.43 0.05 5.56
N SER A 81 10.74 1.22 5.01
CA SER A 81 11.86 1.44 4.10
C SER A 81 12.36 2.88 4.26
N GLU A 82 13.68 3.09 4.19
CA GLU A 82 14.32 4.43 4.21
C GLU A 82 13.90 5.34 5.38
N GLY A 83 13.57 4.75 6.54
CA GLY A 83 13.21 5.49 7.76
C GLY A 83 11.71 5.83 7.90
N VAL A 84 10.89 5.49 6.90
CA VAL A 84 9.43 5.60 6.95
C VAL A 84 8.83 4.21 7.17
N GLU A 85 7.97 4.09 8.19
CA GLU A 85 7.22 2.86 8.50
C GLU A 85 5.74 3.09 8.19
N LEU A 86 5.12 2.14 7.50
CA LEU A 86 3.69 2.07 7.31
C LEU A 86 3.11 0.92 8.14
N ARG A 87 1.94 1.15 8.74
CA ARG A 87 1.11 0.17 9.44
C ARG A 87 0.03 -0.38 8.50
N ASP A 88 -0.50 -1.57 8.81
CA ASP A 88 -1.60 -2.20 8.07
C ASP A 88 -1.36 -2.20 6.56
N VAL A 89 -0.20 -2.74 6.17
CA VAL A 89 0.28 -2.71 4.80
C VAL A 89 -0.41 -3.81 3.99
N GLU A 90 -0.93 -3.44 2.83
CA GLU A 90 -1.52 -4.33 1.83
C GLU A 90 -0.85 -4.03 0.49
N ALA A 91 -0.27 -5.03 -0.15
CA ALA A 91 0.31 -4.92 -1.48
C ALA A 91 -0.37 -5.90 -2.44
N GLN A 92 -0.72 -5.42 -3.62
CA GLN A 92 -1.28 -6.22 -4.70
C GLN A 92 -0.44 -6.02 -5.96
N ALA A 93 0.18 -7.10 -6.41
CA ALA A 93 0.93 -7.16 -7.65
C ALA A 93 0.14 -7.95 -8.69
N ARG A 94 0.10 -7.47 -9.93
CA ARG A 94 -0.56 -8.13 -11.08
C ARG A 94 0.41 -8.25 -12.24
N ARG A 95 0.26 -9.32 -13.03
CA ARG A 95 1.13 -9.65 -14.17
C ARG A 95 2.61 -9.66 -13.73
N VAL A 96 2.92 -10.55 -12.78
CA VAL A 96 4.27 -10.69 -12.23
C VAL A 96 5.08 -11.62 -13.12
N THR A 97 5.98 -11.07 -13.91
CA THR A 97 6.89 -11.83 -14.77
C THR A 97 8.06 -12.35 -13.94
N LEU A 98 8.31 -13.65 -14.05
CA LEU A 98 9.36 -14.36 -13.30
C LEU A 98 10.70 -14.40 -14.05
N GLU A 99 10.72 -14.04 -15.33
CA GLU A 99 11.95 -13.89 -16.12
C GLU A 99 12.78 -12.72 -15.61
N GLU A 100 14.11 -12.88 -15.55
CA GLU A 100 14.99 -11.82 -15.06
C GLU A 100 15.19 -10.69 -16.10
N PRO A 101 15.10 -9.41 -15.70
CA PRO A 101 14.72 -8.95 -14.37
C PRO A 101 13.22 -9.10 -14.12
N ALA A 102 12.86 -9.57 -12.91
CA ALA A 102 11.47 -9.77 -12.54
C ALA A 102 10.71 -8.44 -12.57
N ARG A 103 9.49 -8.47 -13.11
CA ARG A 103 8.66 -7.28 -13.31
C ARG A 103 7.26 -7.48 -12.78
N VAL A 104 6.64 -6.40 -12.32
CA VAL A 104 5.23 -6.33 -11.95
C VAL A 104 4.57 -5.33 -12.89
N GLY A 105 3.60 -5.81 -13.67
CA GLY A 105 2.88 -4.96 -14.60
C GLY A 105 2.07 -3.85 -13.91
N GLU A 106 1.39 -4.18 -12.81
CA GLU A 106 0.66 -3.23 -11.96
C GLU A 106 0.91 -3.57 -10.49
N LEU A 107 1.42 -2.59 -9.75
CA LEU A 107 1.64 -2.70 -8.31
C LEU A 107 0.80 -1.65 -7.60
N GLU A 108 0.02 -2.07 -6.62
CA GLU A 108 -0.72 -1.19 -5.72
C GLU A 108 -0.31 -1.51 -4.29
N VAL A 109 0.08 -0.51 -3.53
CA VAL A 109 0.45 -0.64 -2.12
C VAL A 109 -0.40 0.31 -1.32
N ARG A 110 -1.05 -0.18 -0.28
CA ARG A 110 -1.80 0.62 0.68
C ARG A 110 -1.16 0.45 2.05
N GLY A 111 -1.13 1.52 2.83
CA GLY A 111 -0.64 1.47 4.20
C GLY A 111 -1.01 2.74 4.94
N THR A 112 -0.93 2.68 6.26
CA THR A 112 -1.27 3.79 7.15
C THR A 112 0.01 4.38 7.71
N LEU A 113 0.23 5.66 7.48
CA LEU A 113 1.23 6.44 8.19
C LEU A 113 0.62 6.88 9.52
N ASP A 114 1.16 6.41 10.64
CA ASP A 114 0.64 6.80 11.96
C ASP A 114 0.95 8.26 12.30
N GLU A 115 0.24 8.80 13.30
CA GLU A 115 0.44 10.18 13.76
C GLU A 115 1.89 10.47 14.17
N SER A 116 2.60 9.48 14.74
CA SER A 116 3.98 9.67 15.19
C SER A 116 4.97 9.80 14.03
N ALA A 117 4.73 9.06 12.94
CA ALA A 117 5.49 9.17 11.71
C ALA A 117 5.13 10.45 10.95
N LEU A 118 3.86 10.83 10.94
CA LEU A 118 3.41 12.10 10.37
C LEU A 118 4.04 13.30 11.09
N GLN A 119 4.06 13.28 12.43
CA GLN A 119 4.70 14.29 13.26
C GLN A 119 6.18 14.45 12.92
N ARG A 120 6.92 13.33 12.85
CA ARG A 120 8.35 13.34 12.47
C ARG A 120 8.58 13.95 11.09
N LEU A 121 7.76 13.60 10.10
CA LEU A 121 7.90 14.17 8.75
C LEU A 121 7.69 15.68 8.73
N VAL A 122 6.76 16.19 9.55
CA VAL A 122 6.51 17.63 9.63
C VAL A 122 7.61 18.33 10.42
N ASP A 123 8.07 17.75 11.53
CA ASP A 123 9.19 18.30 12.33
C ASP A 123 10.48 18.39 11.49
N ASP A 124 10.71 17.42 10.59
CA ASP A 124 11.87 17.42 9.69
C ASP A 124 11.78 18.48 8.58
N GLN A 125 10.57 18.94 8.25
CA GLN A 125 10.29 19.86 7.12
C GLN A 125 9.93 21.29 7.58
N SER A 126 9.57 21.47 8.85
CA SER A 126 9.03 22.70 9.40
C SER A 126 9.75 23.07 10.69
N GLU A 127 10.10 24.35 10.85
CA GLU A 127 10.66 24.88 12.10
C GLU A 127 9.58 25.22 13.15
N LEU A 128 8.30 25.08 12.79
CA LEU A 128 7.17 25.33 13.68
C LEU A 128 6.92 24.14 14.59
N ASP A 129 6.71 24.41 15.89
CA ASP A 129 6.23 23.43 16.86
C ASP A 129 4.74 23.19 16.63
N LEU A 130 4.45 22.25 15.72
CA LEU A 130 3.10 21.84 15.36
C LEU A 130 2.79 20.54 16.10
N THR A 131 1.57 20.38 16.60
CA THR A 131 1.03 19.10 17.05
C THR A 131 0.01 18.62 16.03
N LEU A 132 0.25 17.46 15.44
CA LEU A 132 -0.64 16.85 14.45
C LEU A 132 -1.52 15.79 15.09
N VAL A 133 -2.81 15.86 14.77
CA VAL A 133 -3.80 14.83 15.13
C VAL A 133 -4.62 14.49 13.91
N ALA A 134 -4.56 13.23 13.49
CA ALA A 134 -5.29 12.76 12.32
C ALA A 134 -6.63 12.16 12.74
N ARG A 135 -7.68 12.57 12.05
CA ARG A 135 -9.07 12.15 12.28
C ARG A 135 -9.72 11.78 10.97
N ALA A 136 -10.84 11.06 11.05
CA ALA A 136 -11.65 10.73 9.87
C ALA A 136 -12.09 11.96 9.06
N ASP A 137 -12.15 13.14 9.68
CA ASP A 137 -12.56 14.39 9.05
C ASP A 137 -11.38 15.27 8.61
N GLY A 138 -10.12 14.83 8.70
CA GLY A 138 -8.95 15.58 8.25
C GLY A 138 -7.77 15.48 9.20
N VAL A 139 -6.70 16.19 8.89
CA VAL A 139 -5.55 16.34 9.80
C VAL A 139 -5.64 17.68 10.50
N VAL A 140 -5.64 17.68 11.83
CA VAL A 140 -5.60 18.90 12.62
C VAL A 140 -4.15 19.21 12.97
N ALA A 141 -3.67 20.37 12.54
CA ALA A 141 -2.39 20.92 12.92
C ALA A 141 -2.60 22.04 13.94
N ALA A 142 -2.16 21.84 15.17
CA ALA A 142 -2.28 22.80 16.25
C ALA A 142 -0.92 23.39 16.62
N THR A 143 -0.89 24.66 17.02
CA THR A 143 0.32 25.33 17.52
C THR A 143 -0.06 26.48 18.45
N GLU A 144 0.91 26.96 19.22
CA GLU A 144 0.73 28.10 20.12
C GLU A 144 1.53 29.30 19.59
N VAL A 145 0.82 30.39 19.29
CA VAL A 145 1.42 31.63 18.80
C VAL A 145 1.08 32.75 19.77
N LEU A 146 2.10 33.31 20.44
CA LEU A 146 1.93 34.43 21.39
C LEU A 146 0.94 34.12 22.54
N GLY A 147 0.87 32.86 23.00
CA GLY A 147 -0.05 32.44 24.07
C GLY A 147 -1.48 32.15 23.58
N LEU A 148 -1.72 32.17 22.27
CA LEU A 148 -3.01 31.83 21.66
C LEU A 148 -2.90 30.49 20.92
N GLU A 149 -3.83 29.60 21.22
CA GLU A 149 -3.98 28.35 20.49
C GLU A 149 -4.53 28.61 19.09
N VAL A 150 -3.80 28.12 18.09
CA VAL A 150 -4.18 28.14 16.69
C VAL A 150 -4.25 26.71 16.21
N ALA A 151 -5.38 26.30 15.63
CA ALA A 151 -5.52 24.99 15.02
C ALA A 151 -6.07 25.12 13.60
N LEU A 152 -5.52 24.35 12.67
CA LEU A 152 -5.98 24.27 11.30
C LEU A 152 -6.42 22.84 11.03
N THR A 153 -7.62 22.66 10.48
CA THR A 153 -8.04 21.38 9.92
C THR A 153 -7.73 21.39 8.43
N VAL A 154 -6.91 20.45 7.97
CA VAL A 154 -6.48 20.35 6.57
C VAL A 154 -6.89 19.02 5.95
N ASP A 155 -7.25 19.07 4.68
CA ASP A 155 -7.58 17.93 3.84
C ASP A 155 -6.46 17.63 2.85
N PRO A 156 -5.85 16.44 2.89
CA PRO A 156 -4.84 16.06 1.92
C PRO A 156 -5.50 15.62 0.59
N VAL A 157 -5.10 16.24 -0.51
CA VAL A 157 -5.60 15.98 -1.87
C VAL A 157 -4.41 15.74 -2.80
N VAL A 158 -4.40 14.63 -3.53
CA VAL A 158 -3.37 14.35 -4.52
C VAL A 158 -3.69 15.09 -5.82
N VAL A 159 -2.76 15.90 -6.31
CA VAL A 159 -2.88 16.66 -7.56
C VAL A 159 -1.68 16.36 -8.45
N GLY A 160 -1.90 15.51 -9.46
CA GLY A 160 -0.81 15.04 -10.32
C GLY A 160 0.17 14.17 -9.54
N GLU A 161 1.42 14.63 -9.41
CA GLU A 161 2.48 13.96 -8.62
C GLU A 161 2.77 14.70 -7.30
N SER A 162 1.94 15.69 -6.93
CA SER A 162 2.10 16.50 -5.73
C SER A 162 0.95 16.28 -4.74
N LEU A 163 1.22 16.56 -3.46
CA LEU A 163 0.22 16.52 -2.40
C LEU A 163 -0.17 17.95 -2.06
N ARG A 164 -1.44 18.30 -2.22
CA ARG A 164 -1.99 19.58 -1.79
C ARG A 164 -2.72 19.41 -0.47
N LEU A 165 -2.42 20.25 0.50
CA LEU A 165 -3.21 20.36 1.73
C LEU A 165 -4.16 21.54 1.58
N GLU A 166 -5.46 21.28 1.67
CA GLU A 166 -6.51 22.29 1.61
C GLU A 166 -6.99 22.60 3.03
N VAL A 167 -6.89 23.85 3.46
CA VAL A 167 -7.41 24.27 4.75
C VAL A 167 -8.93 24.24 4.69
N ARG A 168 -9.56 23.51 5.60
CA ARG A 168 -11.01 23.46 5.74
C ARG A 168 -11.50 24.45 6.79
N THR A 169 -10.88 24.45 7.96
CA THR A 169 -11.25 25.32 9.09
C THR A 169 -10.02 25.82 9.81
N VAL A 170 -10.13 27.00 10.39
CA VAL A 170 -9.12 27.61 11.26
C VAL A 170 -9.79 27.95 12.58
N THR A 171 -9.21 27.49 13.67
CA THR A 171 -9.64 27.79 15.03
C THR A 171 -8.62 28.68 15.70
N LEU A 172 -9.05 29.84 16.16
CA LEU A 172 -8.21 30.86 16.82
C LEU A 172 -8.83 31.23 18.15
N GLY A 173 -8.16 30.92 19.26
CA GLY A 173 -8.68 31.25 20.61
C GLY A 173 -10.07 30.67 20.88
N GLY A 174 -10.36 29.48 20.35
CA GLY A 174 -11.63 28.77 20.50
C GLY A 174 -12.75 29.20 19.53
N VAL A 175 -12.49 30.14 18.63
CA VAL A 175 -13.43 30.50 17.55
C VAL A 175 -13.02 29.79 16.27
N GLU A 176 -13.91 28.95 15.75
CA GLU A 176 -13.73 28.24 14.48
C GLU A 176 -14.31 29.05 13.31
N VAL A 177 -13.53 29.18 12.25
CA VAL A 177 -13.90 29.88 11.02
C VAL A 177 -13.64 28.97 9.83
N GLY A 178 -14.64 28.81 8.96
CA GLY A 178 -14.52 28.00 7.75
C GLY A 178 -13.70 28.68 6.65
N ALA A 179 -13.01 27.89 5.84
CA ALA A 179 -12.21 28.37 4.71
C ALA A 179 -12.98 29.25 3.72
N ALA A 180 -14.28 28.95 3.49
CA ALA A 180 -15.14 29.76 2.63
C ALA A 180 -15.34 31.21 3.14
N GLU A 181 -15.27 31.42 4.46
CA GLU A 181 -15.35 32.76 5.07
C GLU A 181 -14.00 33.48 5.04
N LEU A 182 -12.90 32.72 5.03
CA LEU A 182 -11.54 33.25 4.97
C LEU A 182 -11.08 33.56 3.55
N ALA A 183 -11.57 32.83 2.54
CA ALA A 183 -11.16 32.97 1.15
C ALA A 183 -11.30 34.41 0.59
N PRO A 184 -12.40 35.16 0.87
CA PRO A 184 -12.51 36.56 0.45
C PRO A 184 -11.52 37.51 1.14
N LEU A 185 -10.98 37.13 2.29
CA LEU A 185 -10.09 37.95 3.12
C LEU A 185 -8.61 37.67 2.83
N LEU A 186 -8.24 36.40 2.65
CA LEU A 186 -6.85 35.94 2.52
C LEU A 186 -6.48 35.58 1.07
N GLY A 187 -7.46 35.29 0.23
CA GLY A 187 -7.28 34.67 -1.09
C GLY A 187 -7.23 33.14 -1.01
N GLU A 188 -7.69 32.48 -2.09
CA GLU A 188 -7.77 31.00 -2.15
C GLU A 188 -6.39 30.35 -2.06
N ASP A 189 -5.36 30.95 -2.66
CA ASP A 189 -4.00 30.43 -2.65
C ASP A 189 -3.39 30.34 -1.24
N GLN A 190 -3.85 31.17 -0.30
CA GLN A 190 -3.36 31.14 1.09
C GLN A 190 -4.02 30.06 1.95
N LEU A 191 -5.06 29.40 1.43
CA LEU A 191 -5.75 28.29 2.08
C LEU A 191 -5.29 26.95 1.52
N THR A 192 -4.25 26.95 0.68
CA THR A 192 -3.67 25.74 0.08
C THR A 192 -2.17 25.70 0.32
N VAL A 193 -1.66 24.53 0.69
CA VAL A 193 -0.22 24.27 0.81
C VAL A 193 0.17 23.13 -0.11
N ASP A 194 1.01 23.41 -1.10
CA ASP A 194 1.55 22.38 -2.00
C ASP A 194 2.81 21.76 -1.37
N LEU A 195 2.76 20.45 -1.13
CA LEU A 195 3.86 19.63 -0.66
C LEU A 195 4.42 18.79 -1.80
N VAL A 196 5.75 18.79 -1.92
CA VAL A 196 6.46 17.90 -2.83
C VAL A 196 6.53 16.52 -2.18
N VAL A 197 5.97 15.53 -2.86
CA VAL A 197 6.12 14.13 -2.45
C VAL A 197 7.53 13.69 -2.85
N PRO A 198 8.35 13.13 -1.94
CA PRO A 198 9.67 12.64 -2.28
C PRO A 198 9.59 11.47 -3.27
N ASP A 199 10.71 11.18 -3.94
CA ASP A 199 10.81 10.02 -4.83
C ASP A 199 10.50 8.74 -4.04
N LEU A 200 9.47 8.02 -4.46
CA LEU A 200 9.07 6.78 -3.79
C LEU A 200 9.85 5.58 -4.34
N PRO A 201 10.10 4.56 -3.51
CA PRO A 201 10.77 3.34 -3.95
C PRO A 201 10.08 2.71 -5.16
N LEU A 202 10.87 2.04 -6.00
CA LEU A 202 10.38 1.27 -7.15
C LEU A 202 9.63 2.11 -8.21
N GLY A 203 9.79 3.43 -8.20
CA GLY A 203 9.06 4.34 -9.09
C GLY A 203 7.56 4.39 -8.81
N LEU A 204 7.16 4.06 -7.57
CA LEU A 204 5.78 4.20 -7.13
C LEU A 204 5.36 5.67 -7.16
N ARG A 205 4.06 5.89 -7.29
CA ARG A 205 3.43 7.21 -7.23
C ARG A 205 2.33 7.21 -6.20
N LEU A 206 2.21 8.31 -5.47
CA LEU A 206 1.10 8.55 -4.59
C LEU A 206 -0.19 8.70 -5.40
N ALA A 207 -1.14 7.79 -5.22
CA ALA A 207 -2.42 7.79 -5.93
C ALA A 207 -3.53 8.43 -5.10
N SER A 208 -3.54 8.19 -3.79
CA SER A 208 -4.48 8.83 -2.88
C SER A 208 -3.95 8.92 -1.46
N VAL A 209 -4.51 9.88 -0.72
CA VAL A 209 -4.27 10.13 0.69
C VAL A 209 -5.63 10.33 1.35
N ALA A 210 -5.87 9.66 2.47
CA ALA A 210 -7.10 9.82 3.23
C ALA A 210 -6.77 9.89 4.73
N ALA A 211 -7.19 10.95 5.39
CA ALA A 211 -7.10 11.04 6.84
C ALA A 211 -8.06 10.03 7.49
N GLN A 212 -7.60 9.41 8.58
CA GLN A 212 -8.40 8.51 9.39
C GLN A 212 -7.99 8.67 10.85
N ASP A 213 -8.75 8.10 11.77
CA ASP A 213 -8.39 8.13 13.18
C ASP A 213 -7.03 7.43 13.38
N GLY A 214 -6.08 8.15 14.00
CA GLY A 214 -4.75 7.62 14.32
C GLY A 214 -3.74 7.64 13.16
N GLY A 215 -4.06 8.25 12.02
CA GLY A 215 -3.07 8.46 10.96
C GLY A 215 -3.65 8.79 9.59
N VAL A 216 -2.85 8.57 8.55
CA VAL A 216 -3.20 8.85 7.17
C VAL A 216 -3.02 7.61 6.33
N ARG A 217 -4.10 7.14 5.69
CA ARG A 217 -4.06 6.02 4.75
C ARG A 217 -3.56 6.52 3.40
N LEU A 218 -2.49 5.88 2.92
CA LEU A 218 -1.88 6.14 1.63
C LEU A 218 -2.22 4.99 0.66
N THR A 219 -2.43 5.34 -0.60
CA THR A 219 -2.41 4.39 -1.72
C THR A 219 -1.32 4.80 -2.69
N LEU A 220 -0.39 3.89 -2.95
CA LEU A 220 0.70 4.03 -3.90
C LEU A 220 0.44 3.11 -5.08
N THR A 221 0.79 3.55 -6.29
CA THR A 221 0.63 2.75 -7.51
C THR A 221 1.88 2.81 -8.38
N GLY A 222 2.19 1.72 -9.06
CA GLY A 222 3.28 1.60 -10.01
C GLY A 222 2.87 0.79 -11.24
N SER A 223 3.49 1.10 -12.36
CA SER A 223 3.30 0.39 -13.63
C SER A 223 4.64 -0.07 -14.17
N ASP A 224 4.71 -1.33 -14.61
CA ASP A 224 5.94 -1.97 -15.10
C ASP A 224 7.13 -1.83 -14.12
N VAL A 225 6.85 -2.10 -12.84
CA VAL A 225 7.80 -2.02 -11.73
C VAL A 225 8.82 -3.15 -11.84
N VAL A 226 10.10 -2.83 -11.70
CA VAL A 226 11.18 -3.82 -11.69
C VAL A 226 11.46 -4.21 -10.23
N LEU A 227 11.34 -5.51 -9.89
CA LEU A 227 11.53 -6.00 -8.51
C LEU A 227 13.00 -6.24 -8.12
N SER A 228 13.94 -5.87 -9.00
CA SER A 228 15.37 -6.08 -8.79
C SER A 228 16.17 -5.01 -9.50
N GLU A 229 16.83 -4.16 -8.72
CA GLU A 229 18.12 -3.60 -9.10
C GLU A 229 19.21 -4.51 -8.51
N ARG A 230 20.27 -4.73 -9.28
CA ARG A 230 21.35 -5.68 -8.97
C ARG A 230 22.07 -5.39 -7.67
#